data_AF-A0A6C1QS79-F1
#
_entry.id   AF-A0A6C1QS79-F1
#
_cell.length_a   1.000
_cell.length_b   1.000
_cell.length_c   1.000
_cell.angle_alpha   90.00
_cell.angle_beta   90.00
_cell.angle_gamma   90.00
#
_symmetry.space_group_name_H-M   'P 1'
#
loop_
_entity.id
_entity.type
_entity.pdbx_description
1 polymer ?
#
loop_
_entity_poly.entity_id
_entity_poly.type
_entity_poly.pdbx_seq_one_letter_code
_entity_poly.pdbx_strand_id
1 'polypeptide(L)'
;MNETLIVVVIFSALAVGLVVLGVQTAIRIWGRLTWWNFPLGLVLGGFLFVIRAVFRKDIGGTRGAATAMPRERMPIRISRATGPTEFTWDGRYVRSANGQILYEYSKNMLRTPGGVALYTMVGTQVRDATNGRTALETAHGKIKRPGGPTEWVFDGKNLKNFGRSTVWKASSRVPVMVMVKVTGVI
;
A
#
# COMPACT_ATOMS: atom_id res chain seq x y z
N MET A 1 -22.00 62.24 -46.21
CA MET A 1 -20.83 61.37 -46.44
C MET A 1 -20.77 60.35 -45.32
N ASN A 2 -20.97 59.07 -45.64
CA ASN A 2 -20.27 57.93 -45.03
C ASN A 2 -20.58 56.63 -45.81
N GLU A 3 -20.84 56.74 -47.11
CA GLU A 3 -21.01 55.58 -48.00
C GLU A 3 -19.75 54.71 -48.00
N THR A 4 -18.58 55.33 -47.88
CA THR A 4 -17.28 54.66 -47.68
C THR A 4 -17.24 53.79 -46.43
N LEU A 5 -17.91 54.18 -45.35
CA LEU A 5 -17.87 53.45 -44.08
C LEU A 5 -18.78 52.22 -44.13
N ILE A 6 -19.92 52.32 -44.83
CA ILE A 6 -20.83 51.18 -45.07
C ILE A 6 -20.18 50.14 -45.97
N VAL A 7 -19.48 50.58 -47.03
CA VAL A 7 -18.77 49.67 -47.94
C VAL A 7 -17.64 48.92 -47.21
N VAL A 8 -16.87 49.58 -46.34
CA VAL A 8 -15.79 48.94 -45.57
C VAL A 8 -16.33 47.89 -44.60
N VAL A 9 -17.46 48.15 -43.94
CA VAL A 9 -18.07 47.19 -42.99
C VAL A 9 -18.62 45.97 -43.73
N ILE A 10 -19.25 46.16 -44.90
CA ILE A 10 -19.78 45.04 -45.71
C ILE A 10 -18.64 44.18 -46.27
N PHE A 11 -17.56 44.79 -46.79
CA PHE A 11 -16.40 44.05 -47.28
C PHE A 11 -15.69 43.28 -46.16
N SER A 12 -15.61 43.86 -44.96
CA SER A 12 -15.00 43.20 -43.79
C SER A 12 -15.83 41.98 -43.34
N ALA A 13 -17.16 42.10 -43.33
CA ALA A 13 -18.06 40.99 -42.98
C ALA A 13 -18.00 39.85 -44.02
N LEU A 14 -17.93 40.18 -45.32
CA LEU A 14 -17.77 39.20 -46.39
C LEU A 14 -16.41 38.49 -46.33
N ALA A 15 -15.33 39.21 -46.02
CA ALA A 15 -13.99 38.63 -45.88
C ALA A 15 -13.93 37.62 -44.71
N VAL A 16 -14.53 37.95 -43.56
CA VAL A 16 -14.59 37.04 -42.41
C VAL A 16 -15.47 35.81 -42.72
N GLY A 17 -16.59 36.01 -43.40
CA GLY A 17 -17.47 34.91 -43.82
C GLY A 17 -16.76 33.90 -44.74
N LEU A 18 -15.97 34.38 -45.70
CA LEU A 18 -15.20 33.53 -46.62
C LEU A 18 -14.09 32.75 -45.90
N VAL A 19 -13.41 33.35 -44.92
CA VAL A 19 -12.38 32.65 -44.12
C VAL A 19 -13.00 31.54 -43.28
N VAL A 20 -14.14 31.79 -42.63
CA VAL A 20 -14.82 30.78 -41.80
C VAL A 20 -15.35 29.63 -42.66
N LEU A 21 -15.93 29.93 -43.82
CA LEU A 21 -16.35 28.91 -44.78
C LEU A 21 -15.16 28.07 -45.27
N GLY A 22 -14.04 28.71 -45.65
CA GLY A 22 -12.83 28.01 -46.10
C GLY A 22 -12.22 27.08 -45.04
N VAL A 23 -12.20 27.51 -43.78
CA VAL A 23 -11.72 26.68 -42.66
C VAL A 23 -12.66 25.49 -42.40
N GLN A 24 -13.98 25.69 -42.48
CA GLN A 24 -14.94 24.59 -42.31
C GLN A 24 -14.90 23.56 -43.46
N THR A 25 -14.71 23.98 -44.71
CA THR A 25 -14.48 23.04 -45.81
C THR A 25 -13.14 22.32 -45.68
N ALA A 26 -12.08 23.01 -45.26
CA ALA A 26 -10.78 22.38 -45.02
C ALA A 26 -10.86 21.27 -43.95
N ILE A 27 -11.55 21.53 -42.83
CA ILE A 27 -11.75 20.54 -41.76
C ILE A 27 -12.60 19.35 -42.23
N ARG A 28 -13.65 19.57 -43.02
CA ARG A 28 -14.47 18.47 -43.57
C ARG A 28 -13.73 17.63 -44.59
N ILE A 29 -12.86 18.22 -45.41
CA ILE A 29 -12.03 17.49 -46.39
C ILE A 29 -10.96 16.67 -45.66
N TRP A 30 -10.29 17.24 -44.64
CA TRP A 30 -9.30 16.53 -43.83
C TRP A 30 -9.90 15.39 -42.99
N GLY A 31 -11.12 15.59 -42.46
CA GLY A 31 -11.85 14.55 -41.72
C GLY A 31 -12.29 13.38 -42.60
N ARG A 32 -12.56 13.61 -43.90
CA ARG A 32 -12.87 12.55 -44.87
C ARG A 32 -11.64 11.86 -45.47
N LEU A 33 -10.50 12.55 -45.57
CA LEU A 33 -9.26 11.97 -46.13
C LEU A 33 -8.52 11.03 -45.16
N THR A 34 -8.68 11.22 -43.85
CA THR A 34 -7.99 10.42 -42.82
C THR A 34 -8.68 9.09 -42.49
N TRP A 35 -9.88 8.85 -43.01
CA TRP A 35 -10.66 7.62 -42.76
C TRP A 35 -10.57 6.56 -43.87
N TRP A 36 -9.87 6.85 -44.98
CA TRP A 36 -9.81 5.94 -46.14
C TRP A 36 -8.41 5.34 -46.43
N ASN A 37 -7.44 5.51 -45.52
CA ASN A 37 -6.08 4.96 -45.70
C ASN A 37 -5.58 4.14 -44.49
N PHE A 38 -6.43 3.26 -43.96
CA PHE A 38 -6.02 2.22 -43.02
C PHE A 38 -6.40 0.82 -43.55
N PRO A 39 -5.56 0.25 -44.42
CA PRO A 39 -5.33 -1.19 -44.33
C PRO A 39 -3.85 -1.53 -44.47
N LEU A 40 -2.94 -0.85 -43.76
CA LEU A 40 -1.51 -1.22 -43.72
C LEU A 40 -0.86 -1.13 -42.33
N GLY A 41 -1.53 -0.53 -41.32
CA GLY A 41 -1.02 -0.47 -39.94
C GLY A 41 -1.19 -1.76 -39.12
N LEU A 42 -2.07 -2.68 -39.54
CA LEU A 42 -2.37 -3.91 -38.79
C LEU A 42 -1.45 -5.09 -39.11
N VAL A 43 -0.71 -5.05 -40.24
CA VAL A 43 0.21 -6.13 -40.62
C VAL A 43 1.62 -5.90 -40.05
N LEU A 44 2.04 -4.65 -39.85
CA LEU A 44 3.30 -4.30 -39.18
C LEU A 44 3.18 -4.18 -37.65
N GLY A 45 1.99 -3.81 -37.13
CA GLY A 45 1.73 -3.74 -35.69
C GLY A 45 1.66 -5.11 -35.00
N GLY A 46 1.16 -6.14 -35.71
CA GLY A 46 1.09 -7.51 -35.19
C GLY A 46 2.45 -8.20 -35.08
N PHE A 47 3.36 -7.95 -36.04
CA PHE A 47 4.68 -8.59 -36.06
C PHE A 47 5.64 -8.01 -34.99
N LEU A 48 5.49 -6.73 -34.64
CA LEU A 48 6.22 -6.11 -33.52
C LEU A 48 5.66 -6.47 -32.14
N PHE A 49 4.38 -6.89 -32.05
CA PHE A 49 3.79 -7.33 -30.79
C PHE A 49 4.32 -8.71 -30.36
N VAL A 50 4.59 -9.61 -31.32
CA VAL A 50 5.15 -10.94 -31.05
C VAL A 50 6.63 -10.85 -30.65
N ILE A 51 7.45 -10.00 -31.28
CA ILE A 51 8.85 -9.79 -30.86
C ILE A 51 8.92 -9.17 -29.45
N ARG A 52 7.99 -8.25 -29.13
CA ARG A 52 7.91 -7.63 -27.79
C ARG A 52 7.39 -8.58 -26.70
N ALA A 53 6.70 -9.67 -27.06
CA ALA A 53 6.27 -10.70 -26.13
C ALA A 53 7.36 -11.77 -25.89
N VAL A 54 8.16 -12.09 -26.91
CA VAL A 54 9.23 -13.10 -26.80
C VAL A 54 10.50 -12.53 -26.14
N PHE A 55 10.83 -11.25 -26.30
CA PHE A 55 11.99 -10.61 -25.65
C PHE A 55 11.72 -9.98 -24.28
N ARG A 56 10.51 -10.12 -23.71
CA ARG A 56 10.22 -9.61 -22.36
C ARG A 56 10.63 -10.57 -21.23
N LYS A 57 11.35 -11.66 -21.56
CA LYS A 57 11.81 -12.61 -20.54
C LYS A 57 13.24 -12.38 -20.06
N ASP A 58 14.06 -11.64 -20.80
CA ASP A 58 15.44 -11.32 -20.39
C ASP A 58 15.79 -9.89 -20.82
N ILE A 59 16.53 -9.15 -19.99
CA ILE A 59 17.03 -7.77 -20.22
C ILE A 59 16.07 -6.64 -19.81
N GLY A 60 15.71 -6.63 -18.51
CA GLY A 60 15.24 -5.43 -17.80
C GLY A 60 16.38 -4.79 -17.01
N GLY A 61 17.34 -4.17 -17.70
CA GLY A 61 18.42 -3.39 -17.08
C GLY A 61 17.85 -2.19 -16.33
N THR A 62 17.98 -2.20 -15.00
CA THR A 62 17.62 -1.10 -14.11
C THR A 62 18.48 0.13 -14.41
N ARG A 63 17.88 1.18 -14.98
CA ARG A 63 18.42 2.52 -14.90
C ARG A 63 18.46 2.93 -13.42
N GLY A 64 19.67 3.09 -12.89
CA GLY A 64 19.92 3.56 -11.53
C GLY A 64 19.40 4.98 -11.35
N ALA A 65 18.14 5.11 -10.97
CA ALA A 65 17.81 6.09 -9.97
C ALA A 65 18.71 5.76 -8.77
N ALA A 66 19.47 6.74 -8.27
CA ALA A 66 20.03 6.64 -6.94
C ALA A 66 18.83 6.58 -5.97
N THR A 67 18.26 5.38 -5.83
CA THR A 67 17.43 5.01 -4.71
C THR A 67 18.33 5.30 -3.53
N ALA A 68 18.05 6.38 -2.80
CA ALA A 68 18.54 6.54 -1.45
C ALA A 68 18.42 5.15 -0.82
N MET A 69 19.54 4.55 -0.42
CA MET A 69 19.53 3.24 0.22
C MET A 69 18.40 3.29 1.24
N PRO A 70 17.37 2.43 1.16
CA PRO A 70 16.32 2.45 2.15
C PRO A 70 17.05 2.32 3.47
N ARG A 71 16.99 3.35 4.32
CA ARG A 71 17.54 3.27 5.68
C ARG A 71 16.95 2.00 6.25
N GLU A 72 17.78 0.96 6.33
CA GLU A 72 17.34 -0.37 6.67
C GLU A 72 16.67 -0.22 8.02
N ARG A 73 15.34 -0.30 8.04
CA ARG A 73 14.58 -0.03 9.25
C ARG A 73 14.88 -1.23 10.13
N MET A 74 15.86 -1.08 11.01
CA MET A 74 16.30 -2.17 11.87
C MET A 74 15.08 -2.80 12.51
N PRO A 75 14.95 -4.13 12.47
CA PRO A 75 13.78 -4.79 13.01
C PRO A 75 13.71 -4.51 14.52
N ILE A 76 12.49 -4.33 15.00
CA ILE A 76 12.23 -4.03 16.40
C ILE A 76 12.54 -5.28 17.21
N ARG A 77 13.44 -5.14 18.19
CA ARG A 77 13.91 -6.24 19.03
C ARG A 77 12.99 -6.38 20.22
N ILE A 78 12.54 -7.59 20.50
CA ILE A 78 11.71 -7.92 21.66
C ILE A 78 12.53 -8.88 22.53
N SER A 79 12.68 -8.53 23.80
CA SER A 79 13.48 -9.28 24.77
C SER A 79 12.81 -9.30 26.13
N ARG A 80 13.19 -10.24 26.99
CA ARG A 80 12.96 -10.08 28.43
C ARG A 80 13.63 -8.80 28.92
N ALA A 81 13.16 -8.27 30.04
CA ALA A 81 13.63 -7.01 30.60
C ALA A 81 15.15 -6.95 30.77
N THR A 82 15.75 -8.06 31.21
CA THR A 82 17.20 -8.22 31.45
C THR A 82 17.85 -9.29 30.56
N GLY A 83 17.15 -9.75 29.52
CA GLY A 83 17.62 -10.85 28.65
C GLY A 83 18.10 -10.40 27.27
N PRO A 84 18.70 -11.33 26.51
CA PRO A 84 19.04 -11.11 25.11
C PRO A 84 17.76 -10.94 24.25
N THR A 85 17.93 -10.51 23.00
CA THR A 85 16.81 -10.45 22.06
C THR A 85 16.33 -11.85 21.72
N GLU A 86 15.03 -12.11 21.93
CA GLU A 86 14.41 -13.42 21.66
C GLU A 86 13.59 -13.39 20.37
N PHE A 87 13.01 -12.23 20.04
CA PHE A 87 12.19 -12.06 18.84
C PHE A 87 12.49 -10.75 18.13
N THR A 88 12.18 -10.70 16.84
CA THR A 88 12.24 -9.48 16.04
C THR A 88 10.92 -9.24 15.32
N TRP A 89 10.54 -7.97 15.19
CA TRP A 89 9.34 -7.53 14.47
C TRP A 89 9.70 -6.48 13.42
N ASP A 90 9.37 -6.71 12.16
CA ASP A 90 9.71 -5.80 11.05
C ASP A 90 8.53 -4.93 10.59
N GLY A 91 7.41 -4.93 11.32
CA GLY A 91 6.17 -4.29 10.90
C GLY A 91 5.12 -5.27 10.41
N ARG A 92 5.53 -6.46 9.94
CA ARG A 92 4.65 -7.48 9.38
C ARG A 92 4.89 -8.86 9.97
N TYR A 93 6.13 -9.28 10.10
CA TYR A 93 6.52 -10.60 10.57
C TYR A 93 7.14 -10.53 11.94
N VAL A 94 6.80 -11.53 12.75
CA VAL A 94 7.52 -11.86 13.97
C VAL A 94 8.48 -12.99 13.63
N ARG A 95 9.77 -12.81 13.95
CA ARG A 95 10.78 -13.84 13.77
C ARG A 95 11.41 -14.23 15.10
N SER A 96 11.86 -15.48 15.19
CA SER A 96 12.74 -15.93 16.27
C SER A 96 14.12 -15.26 16.17
N ALA A 97 14.95 -15.41 17.20
CA ALA A 97 16.34 -14.98 17.19
C ALA A 97 17.15 -15.56 16.01
N ASN A 98 16.77 -16.74 15.51
CA ASN A 98 17.42 -17.40 14.37
C ASN A 98 16.86 -16.96 13.01
N GLY A 99 15.97 -15.96 12.98
CA GLY A 99 15.40 -15.42 11.74
C GLY A 99 14.22 -16.22 11.16
N GLN A 100 13.77 -17.30 11.80
CA GLN A 100 12.61 -18.05 11.35
C GLN A 100 11.33 -17.22 11.57
N ILE A 101 10.47 -17.15 10.54
CA ILE A 101 9.15 -16.51 10.67
C ILE A 101 8.25 -17.38 11.54
N LEU A 102 7.78 -16.82 12.64
CA LEU A 102 6.85 -17.47 13.56
C LEU A 102 5.40 -17.06 13.29
N TYR A 103 5.19 -15.77 13.04
CA TYR A 103 3.85 -15.22 12.84
C TYR A 103 3.86 -14.07 11.83
N GLU A 104 2.73 -13.88 11.16
CA GLU A 104 2.44 -12.70 10.35
C GLU A 104 1.33 -11.88 11.04
N TYR A 105 1.56 -10.58 11.18
CA TYR A 105 0.58 -9.61 11.64
C TYR A 105 0.13 -8.73 10.47
N SER A 106 -1.14 -8.83 10.09
CA SER A 106 -1.72 -8.01 9.03
C SER A 106 -3.21 -7.79 9.27
N LYS A 107 -3.74 -6.62 8.90
CA LYS A 107 -5.18 -6.29 9.01
C LYS A 107 -5.77 -6.62 10.39
N ASN A 108 -5.03 -6.29 11.45
CA ASN A 108 -5.43 -6.58 12.84
C ASN A 108 -5.58 -8.06 13.20
N MET A 109 -4.97 -8.95 12.42
CA MET A 109 -4.95 -10.40 12.64
C MET A 109 -3.52 -10.88 12.80
N LEU A 110 -3.32 -11.80 13.73
CA LEU A 110 -2.09 -12.58 13.84
C LEU A 110 -2.33 -13.96 13.22
N ARG A 111 -1.41 -14.38 12.34
CA ARG A 111 -1.52 -15.60 11.54
C ARG A 111 -0.28 -16.46 11.67
N THR A 112 -0.44 -17.75 11.44
CA THR A 112 0.71 -18.64 11.19
C THR A 112 1.40 -18.27 9.87
N PRO A 113 2.63 -18.74 9.62
CA PRO A 113 3.31 -18.53 8.34
C PRO A 113 2.53 -19.15 7.15
N GLY A 114 1.71 -20.18 7.41
CA GLY A 114 0.80 -20.78 6.43
C GLY A 114 -0.51 -20.00 6.21
N GLY A 115 -0.68 -18.83 6.83
CA GLY A 115 -1.81 -17.94 6.62
C GLY A 115 -3.04 -18.23 7.49
N VAL A 116 -3.00 -19.22 8.37
CA VAL A 116 -4.11 -19.54 9.29
C VAL A 116 -4.22 -18.44 10.34
N ALA A 117 -5.39 -17.82 10.48
CA ALA A 117 -5.64 -16.82 11.51
C ALA A 117 -5.70 -17.48 12.90
N LEU A 118 -4.95 -16.92 13.85
CA LEU A 118 -4.93 -17.36 15.24
C LEU A 118 -5.77 -16.42 16.10
N TYR A 119 -5.53 -15.12 15.96
CA TYR A 119 -6.17 -14.10 16.76
C TYR A 119 -6.54 -12.88 15.91
N THR A 120 -7.63 -12.22 16.28
CA THR A 120 -8.12 -10.98 15.64
C THR A 120 -8.38 -9.91 16.70
N MET A 121 -8.00 -8.67 16.40
CA MET A 121 -8.28 -7.52 17.24
C MET A 121 -9.63 -6.96 16.84
N VAL A 122 -10.55 -6.90 17.80
CA VAL A 122 -11.88 -6.31 17.63
C VAL A 122 -12.06 -5.26 18.72
N GLY A 123 -11.89 -3.99 18.35
CA GLY A 123 -11.88 -2.89 19.32
C GLY A 123 -10.78 -3.08 20.37
N THR A 124 -11.19 -3.24 21.63
CA THR A 124 -10.30 -3.48 22.78
C THR A 124 -10.16 -4.97 23.14
N GLN A 125 -10.58 -5.88 22.27
CA GLN A 125 -10.55 -7.32 22.53
C GLN A 125 -9.62 -8.04 21.56
N VAL A 126 -8.85 -9.00 22.09
CA VAL A 126 -8.18 -10.03 21.30
C VAL A 126 -9.07 -11.26 21.32
N ARG A 127 -9.56 -11.68 20.14
CA ARG A 127 -10.44 -12.83 19.99
C ARG A 127 -9.73 -13.96 19.25
N ASP A 128 -9.99 -15.18 19.67
CA ASP A 128 -9.62 -16.38 18.94
C ASP A 128 -10.31 -16.39 17.58
N ALA A 129 -9.55 -16.57 16.51
CA ALA A 129 -10.06 -16.50 15.14
C ALA A 129 -10.91 -17.73 14.74
N THR A 130 -10.79 -18.84 15.47
CA THR A 130 -11.48 -20.11 15.19
C THR A 130 -12.88 -20.11 15.81
N ASN A 131 -12.98 -19.73 17.08
CA ASN A 131 -14.23 -19.83 17.84
C ASN A 131 -14.84 -18.47 18.22
N GLY A 132 -14.17 -17.36 17.90
CA GLY A 132 -14.64 -16.00 18.15
C GLY A 132 -14.65 -15.57 19.62
N ARG A 133 -14.19 -16.43 20.54
CA ARG A 133 -14.17 -16.14 21.98
C ARG A 133 -13.11 -15.09 22.29
N THR A 134 -13.41 -14.20 23.23
CA THR A 134 -12.44 -13.24 23.74
C THR A 134 -11.37 -13.98 24.54
N ALA A 135 -10.12 -13.89 24.09
CA ALA A 135 -8.95 -14.39 24.81
C ALA A 135 -8.45 -13.35 25.82
N LEU A 136 -8.44 -12.07 25.44
CA LEU A 136 -8.03 -10.96 26.30
C LEU A 136 -8.84 -9.68 26.03
N GLU A 137 -8.94 -8.84 27.05
CA GLU A 137 -9.35 -7.44 26.95
C GLU A 137 -8.14 -6.53 27.19
N THR A 138 -7.95 -5.52 26.34
CA THR A 138 -6.74 -4.68 26.27
C THR A 138 -7.05 -3.17 26.34
N ALA A 139 -7.89 -2.73 27.28
CA ALA A 139 -8.32 -1.33 27.38
C ALA A 139 -7.35 -0.46 28.20
N HIS A 140 -7.07 0.76 27.73
CA HIS A 140 -6.23 1.75 28.42
C HIS A 140 -4.84 1.22 28.83
N GLY A 141 -4.23 0.38 27.98
CA GLY A 141 -2.94 -0.27 28.27
C GLY A 141 -3.00 -1.35 29.36
N LYS A 142 -4.18 -1.70 29.87
CA LYS A 142 -4.38 -2.84 30.79
C LYS A 142 -4.76 -4.06 29.98
N ILE A 143 -4.23 -5.22 30.34
CA ILE A 143 -4.51 -6.50 29.72
C ILE A 143 -5.04 -7.45 30.80
N LYS A 144 -6.14 -8.11 30.49
CA LYS A 144 -6.82 -9.05 31.40
C LYS A 144 -7.55 -10.14 30.64
N ARG A 145 -7.85 -11.24 31.34
CA ARG A 145 -8.82 -12.23 30.89
C ARG A 145 -10.24 -11.64 30.94
N PRO A 146 -11.19 -12.14 30.13
CA PRO A 146 -12.58 -11.70 30.16
C PRO A 146 -13.16 -11.83 31.57
N GLY A 147 -13.74 -10.74 32.09
CA GLY A 147 -14.32 -10.70 33.44
C GLY A 147 -13.32 -10.80 34.61
N GLY A 148 -12.02 -10.93 34.34
CA GLY A 148 -10.99 -11.06 35.37
C GLY A 148 -10.40 -9.72 35.86
N PRO A 149 -9.53 -9.75 36.89
CA PRO A 149 -8.73 -8.60 37.28
C PRO A 149 -7.67 -8.25 36.21
N THR A 150 -7.06 -7.06 36.33
CA THR A 150 -5.91 -6.70 35.46
C THR A 150 -4.72 -7.59 35.79
N GLU A 151 -4.17 -8.28 34.77
CA GLU A 151 -3.03 -9.18 34.93
C GLU A 151 -1.74 -8.52 34.45
N TRP A 152 -1.82 -7.75 33.36
CA TRP A 152 -0.66 -7.12 32.73
C TRP A 152 -0.93 -5.67 32.34
N VAL A 153 0.14 -4.90 32.19
CA VAL A 153 0.10 -3.53 31.66
C VAL A 153 1.06 -3.44 30.48
N PHE A 154 0.58 -2.89 29.37
CA PHE A 154 1.34 -2.68 28.14
C PHE A 154 1.26 -1.24 27.66
N ASP A 155 2.42 -0.59 27.52
CA ASP A 155 2.53 0.82 27.11
C ASP A 155 2.90 1.02 25.64
N GLY A 156 2.83 -0.07 24.85
CA GLY A 156 3.27 -0.09 23.46
C GLY A 156 4.72 -0.58 23.29
N LYS A 157 5.56 -0.51 24.32
CA LYS A 157 6.95 -1.01 24.27
C LYS A 157 7.25 -2.03 25.36
N ASN A 158 6.73 -1.82 26.56
CA ASN A 158 7.02 -2.62 27.73
C ASN A 158 5.77 -3.37 28.17
N LEU A 159 5.91 -4.68 28.37
CA LEU A 159 4.93 -5.50 29.06
C LEU A 159 5.35 -5.63 30.53
N LYS A 160 4.47 -5.24 31.42
CA LYS A 160 4.68 -5.20 32.87
C LYS A 160 3.69 -6.13 33.54
N ASN A 161 4.13 -6.78 34.61
CA ASN A 161 3.22 -7.47 35.52
C ASN A 161 2.36 -6.46 36.31
N PHE A 162 1.37 -6.94 37.06
CA PHE A 162 0.53 -6.08 37.90
C PHE A 162 1.33 -5.26 38.93
N GLY A 163 2.48 -5.77 39.40
CA GLY A 163 3.46 -5.05 40.22
C GLY A 163 4.25 -3.95 39.48
N ARG A 164 3.92 -3.69 38.21
CA ARG A 164 4.53 -2.71 37.29
C ARG A 164 6.00 -2.95 36.96
N SER A 165 6.57 -4.08 37.34
CA SER A 165 7.90 -4.48 36.88
C SER A 165 7.81 -4.87 35.41
N THR A 166 8.69 -4.29 34.59
CA THR A 166 8.84 -4.70 33.19
C THR A 166 9.35 -6.14 33.13
N VAL A 167 8.64 -7.00 32.43
CA VAL A 167 9.01 -8.41 32.20
C VAL A 167 9.53 -8.59 30.77
N TRP A 168 8.92 -7.87 29.82
CA TRP A 168 9.35 -7.82 28.42
C TRP A 168 9.43 -6.40 27.91
N LYS A 169 10.37 -6.15 27.01
CA LYS A 169 10.60 -4.84 26.38
C LYS A 169 10.79 -4.99 24.88
N ALA A 170 10.30 -4.02 24.14
CA ALA A 170 10.56 -3.84 22.73
C ALA A 170 11.38 -2.57 22.50
N SER A 171 12.32 -2.60 21.54
CA SER A 171 13.12 -1.42 21.19
C SER A 171 12.29 -0.26 20.62
N SER A 172 11.09 -0.54 20.11
CA SER A 172 10.13 0.45 19.65
C SER A 172 8.69 -0.04 19.85
N ARG A 173 7.70 0.78 19.46
CA ARG A 173 6.28 0.44 19.64
C ARG A 173 5.92 -0.79 18.83
N VAL A 174 5.24 -1.76 19.43
CA VAL A 174 4.72 -2.96 18.78
C VAL A 174 3.21 -3.10 19.04
N PRO A 175 2.44 -3.74 18.15
CA PRO A 175 1.04 -4.06 18.40
C PRO A 175 0.91 -4.93 19.66
N VAL A 176 -0.12 -4.66 20.47
CA VAL A 176 -0.36 -5.44 21.70
C VAL A 176 -0.45 -6.93 21.42
N MET A 177 -1.14 -7.32 20.34
CA MET A 177 -1.31 -8.71 19.95
C MET A 177 0.01 -9.43 19.67
N VAL A 178 0.95 -8.72 19.04
CA VAL A 178 2.29 -9.26 18.78
C VAL A 178 2.99 -9.51 20.11
N MET A 179 2.97 -8.52 21.02
CA MET A 179 3.60 -8.67 22.34
C MET A 179 2.98 -9.83 23.12
N VAL A 180 1.66 -9.86 23.31
CA VAL A 180 1.02 -10.88 24.16
C VAL A 180 1.19 -12.30 23.61
N LYS A 181 1.31 -12.48 22.29
CA LYS A 181 1.54 -13.81 21.71
C LYS A 181 2.97 -14.28 21.91
N VAL A 182 3.97 -13.45 21.61
CA VAL A 182 5.38 -13.87 21.73
C VAL A 182 5.81 -14.08 23.17
N THR A 183 5.18 -13.38 24.11
CA THR A 183 5.45 -13.53 25.54
C THR A 183 4.63 -14.63 26.21
N GLY A 184 3.75 -15.33 25.46
CA GLY A 184 2.93 -16.44 25.98
C GLY A 184 1.81 -16.02 26.94
N VAL A 185 1.34 -14.77 26.87
CA VAL A 185 0.15 -14.35 27.63
C VAL A 185 -1.13 -14.98 27.01
N ILE A 186 -1.09 -15.30 25.71
CA ILE A 186 -2.11 -16.04 24.92
C ILE A 186 -1.51 -17.01 23.91
#